data_AF-A0A9D8QDH1-F1
#
_entry.id   AF-A0A9D8QDH1-F1
#
_cell.length_a   1.000
_cell.length_b   1.000
_cell.length_c   1.000
_cell.angle_alpha   90.00
_cell.angle_beta   90.00
_cell.angle_gamma   90.00
#
_symmetry.space_group_name_H-M   'P 1'
#
loop_
_entity.id
_entity.type
_entity.pdbx_description
1 polymer ?
#
loop_
_entity_poly.entity_id
_entity_poly.type
_entity_poly.pdbx_seq_one_letter_code
_entity_poly.pdbx_strand_id
1 'polypeptide(L)' 'MTNKEWLDRLAKLEREQIDHYRAGRASEGDAVGLTICSLISEGRAQGFSVPDGRPPIAGSAEAGRAHG' A
#
# COMPACT_ATOMS: atom_id res chain seq x y z
N MET A 1 -3.92 14.93 10.24
CA MET A 1 -3.99 13.52 9.81
C MET A 1 -2.85 12.79 10.49
N THR A 2 -3.11 11.64 11.10
CA THR A 2 -2.08 10.79 11.72
C THR A 2 -1.47 9.85 10.69
N ASN A 3 -0.30 9.28 11.00
CA ASN A 3 0.34 8.27 10.15
C ASN A 3 -0.58 7.06 9.90
N LYS A 4 -1.36 6.63 10.91
CA LYS A 4 -2.31 5.53 10.77
C LYS A 4 -3.44 5.85 9.79
N GLU A 5 -4.07 7.01 9.93
CA GLU A 5 -5.15 7.44 9.02
C GLU A 5 -4.65 7.61 7.58
N TRP A 6 -3.41 8.06 7.42
CA TRP A 6 -2.78 8.19 6.11
C TRP A 6 -2.52 6.82 5.47
N LEU A 7 -1.99 5.85 6.22
CA LEU A 7 -1.82 4.46 5.75
C LEU A 7 -3.16 3.79 5.43
N ASP A 8 -4.19 3.98 6.26
CA ASP A 8 -5.52 3.45 6.02
C ASP A 8 -6.13 4.03 4.73
N ARG A 9 -5.83 5.29 4.41
CA ARG A 9 -6.27 5.94 3.17
C ARG A 9 -5.52 5.40 1.96
N LEU A 10 -4.20 5.20 2.07
CA LEU A 10 -3.40 4.57 1.00
C LEU A 10 -3.93 3.17 0.66
N ALA A 11 -4.14 2.31 1.68
CA ALA A 11 -4.62 0.95 1.47
C ALA A 11 -6.00 0.88 0.78
N LYS A 12 -6.89 1.84 1.07
CA LYS A 12 -8.20 1.94 0.39
C LYS A 12 -8.03 2.28 -1.09
N LEU A 13 -7.19 3.26 -1.40
CA LEU A 13 -6.92 3.66 -2.79
C LEU A 13 -6.23 2.55 -3.59
N GLU A 14 -5.28 1.83 -2.98
CA GLU A 14 -4.63 0.68 -3.62
C GLU A 14 -5.65 -0.41 -3.98
N ARG A 15 -6.59 -0.71 -3.08
CA ARG A 15 -7.67 -1.67 -3.35
C ARG A 15 -8.59 -1.19 -4.46
N GLU A 16 -8.98 0.09 -4.43
CA GLU A 16 -9.81 0.71 -5.46
C GLU A 16 -9.12 0.65 -6.84
N GLN A 17 -7.83 0.97 -6.91
CA GLN A 17 -7.02 0.85 -8.13
C GLN A 17 -7.04 -0.58 -8.68
N ILE A 18 -6.82 -1.58 -7.83
CA ILE A 18 -6.88 -3.00 -8.22
C ILE A 18 -8.27 -3.35 -8.76
N ASP A 19 -9.34 -2.89 -8.11
CA ASP A 19 -10.71 -3.17 -8.53
C ASP A 19 -11.05 -2.51 -9.88
N HIS A 20 -10.47 -1.33 -10.18
CA HIS A 20 -10.56 -0.71 -11.50
C HIS A 20 -9.89 -1.54 -12.59
N TYR A 21 -8.63 -1.97 -12.38
CA TYR A 21 -7.93 -2.80 -13.36
C TYR A 21 -8.63 -4.15 -13.57
N ARG A 22 -9.11 -4.79 -12.50
CA ARG A 22 -9.88 -6.04 -12.58
C ARG A 22 -11.16 -5.90 -13.40
N ALA A 23 -11.78 -4.73 -13.36
CA ALA A 23 -12.98 -4.43 -14.13
C ALA A 23 -12.69 -3.91 -15.55
N GLY A 24 -11.43 -3.92 -16.01
CA GLY A 24 -11.03 -3.42 -17.33
C GLY A 24 -11.05 -1.89 -17.46
N ARG A 25 -11.20 -1.17 -16.35
CA ARG A 25 -11.22 0.30 -16.25
C ARG A 25 -9.81 0.84 -16.03
N ALA A 26 -8.94 0.67 -17.02
CA ALA A 26 -7.51 0.99 -16.90
C ALA A 26 -7.26 2.48 -16.62
N SER A 27 -7.97 3.37 -17.33
CA SER A 27 -7.81 4.83 -17.15
C SER A 27 -8.19 5.30 -15.75
N GLU A 28 -9.22 4.72 -15.15
CA GLU A 28 -9.61 4.99 -13.77
C GLU A 28 -8.59 4.41 -12.78
N GLY A 29 -8.07 3.21 -13.05
CA GLY A 29 -6.96 2.64 -12.28
C GLY A 29 -5.72 3.54 -12.29
N ASP A 30 -5.38 4.11 -13.43
CA ASP A 30 -4.26 5.04 -13.58
C ASP A 30 -4.50 6.35 -12.81
N ALA A 31 -5.73 6.89 -12.87
CA ALA A 31 -6.11 8.11 -12.14
C ALA A 31 -6.03 7.91 -10.61
N VAL A 32 -6.44 6.75 -10.10
CA VAL A 32 -6.25 6.39 -8.69
C VAL A 32 -4.77 6.25 -8.36
N GLY A 33 -3.97 5.66 -9.26
CA GLY A 33 -2.51 5.58 -9.11
C GLY A 33 -1.83 6.95 -8.95
N LEU A 34 -2.22 7.94 -9.76
CA LEU A 34 -1.72 9.31 -9.61
C LEU A 34 -2.10 9.91 -8.26
N THR A 35 -3.31 9.62 -7.78
CA THR A 35 -3.78 10.07 -6.45
C THR A 35 -2.96 9.46 -5.32
N ILE A 36 -2.63 8.16 -5.41
CA ILE A 36 -1.74 7.47 -4.46
C ILE A 36 -0.35 8.14 -4.45
N CYS A 37 0.24 8.41 -5.62
CA CYS A 37 1.54 9.06 -5.73
C CYS A 37 1.57 10.46 -5.07
N SER A 38 0.53 11.26 -5.27
CA SER A 38 0.40 12.57 -4.61
C SER A 38 0.28 12.41 -3.09
N LEU A 39 -0.56 11.50 -2.62
CA LEU A 39 -0.74 11.25 -1.18
C LEU A 39 0.55 10.73 -0.51
N ILE A 40 1.33 9.91 -1.22
CA ILE A 40 2.64 9.46 -0.73
C ILE A 40 3.59 10.64 -0.56
N SER A 41 3.65 11.53 -1.56
CA SER A 41 4.52 12.70 -1.55
C SER A 41 4.14 13.68 -0.43
N GLU A 42 2.84 13.93 -0.24
CA GLU A 42 2.31 14.76 0.84
C GLU A 42 2.58 14.17 2.23
N GLY A 43 2.47 12.86 2.40
CA GLY A 43 2.77 12.20 3.68
C GLY A 43 4.25 12.22 4.01
N ARG A 44 5.12 12.02 3.01
CA ARG A 44 6.58 12.14 3.18
C ARG A 44 6.99 13.54 3.62
N ALA A 45 6.35 14.59 3.07
CA ALA A 45 6.59 15.97 3.50
C ALA A 45 6.20 16.22 4.97
N GLN A 46 5.31 15.40 5.53
CA GLN A 46 4.89 15.44 6.94
C GLN A 46 5.71 14.49 7.85
N GLY A 47 6.70 13.80 7.30
CA GLY A 47 7.52 12.82 8.03
C GLY A 47 6.90 11.43 8.15
N PHE A 48 5.85 11.13 7.39
CA PHE A 48 5.27 9.78 7.33
C PHE A 48 6.06 8.87 6.39
N SER A 49 6.07 7.57 6.70
CA SER A 49 6.77 6.57 5.90
C SER A 49 5.81 5.49 5.47
N VAL A 50 5.86 5.14 4.19
CA VAL A 50 5.18 3.95 3.68
C VAL A 50 5.96 2.75 4.21
N PRO A 51 5.30 1.72 4.78
CA PRO A 51 6.00 0.47 5.10
C PRO A 51 6.58 -0.11 3.81
N ASP A 52 7.83 -0.60 3.88
CA ASP A 52 8.43 -1.30 2.75
C ASP A 52 7.47 -2.42 2.34
N GLY A 53 7.01 -2.39 1.09
CA GLY A 53 6.01 -3.27 0.51
C GLY A 53 6.44 -4.73 0.38
N ARG A 54 7.30 -5.22 1.29
CA ARG A 54 7.48 -6.65 1.49
C ARG A 54 6.09 -7.20 1.85
N PRO A 55 5.54 -8.11 1.03
CA PRO A 55 4.34 -8.80 1.44
C PRO A 55 4.58 -9.40 2.84
N PRO A 56 3.59 -9.36 3.75
CA PRO A 56 3.67 -10.20 4.93
C PRO A 56 3.95 -11.61 4.42
N ILE A 57 4.99 -12.26 4.95
CA ILE A 57 5.31 -13.63 4.59
C ILE A 57 4.10 -14.47 5.04
N ALA A 58 3.11 -14.61 4.16
CA ALA A 58 2.00 -15.53 4.30
C ALA A 58 2.59 -16.93 4.07
N GLY A 59 3.29 -17.41 5.11
CA GLY A 59 4.17 -18.56 5.01
C GLY A 59 5.21 -18.64 6.12
N SER A 60 4.86 -18.29 7.36
CA SER A 60 5.37 -19.08 8.48
C SER A 60 4.49 -20.32 8.61
N ALA A 61 4.60 -21.23 7.64
CA ALA A 61 4.48 -22.64 7.94
C ALA A 61 5.93 -23.13 8.02
N GLU A 62 6.40 -23.27 9.25
CA GLU A 62 7.62 -23.97 9.64
C GLU A 62 8.97 -23.47 9.07
N ALA A 63 9.60 -22.57 9.81
CA ALA A 63 11.03 -22.70 10.10
C ALA A 63 11.28 -22.18 11.52
N GLY A 64 10.71 -22.89 12.49
CA GLY A 64 11.19 -22.81 13.86
C GLY A 64 12.57 -23.47 13.97
N ARG A 65 13.39 -22.88 14.84
CA ARG A 65 14.54 -23.49 15.55
C ARG A 65 15.79 -23.88 14.73
N ALA A 66 16.87 -23.17 15.02
CA ALA A 66 18.11 -23.64 15.68
C ALA A 66 19.26 -22.74 15.18
N HIS A 67 19.76 -21.78 15.97
CA HIS A 67 20.79 -21.93 17.01
C HIS A 67 22.09 -22.58 16.50
N GLY A 68 23.20 -21.85 16.60
CA GLY A 68 24.55 -22.35 16.39
C GLY A 68 25.47 -21.26 15.85
#